data_AF-A0A8T1SD06-F1
#
_entry.id   AF-A0A8T1SD06-F1
#
_cell.length_a   1.000
_cell.length_b   1.000
_cell.length_c   1.000
_cell.angle_alpha   90.00
_cell.angle_beta   90.00
_cell.angle_gamma   90.00
#
_symmetry.space_group_name_H-M   'P 1'
#
loop_
_entity.id
_entity.type
_entity.pdbx_description
1 polymer ?
#
loop_
_entity_poly.entity_id
_entity_poly.type
_entity_poly.pdbx_seq_one_letter_code
_entity_poly.pdbx_strand_id
1 'polypeptide(L)'
;MPRFGAFIPLSLFIFPGASSHCHTGTAEECEEHTAFVPGHNLAGEGIDVTTLGRKGAYLVDTSHWQRLDGTCTLCRNSLLEGQLQRLPLAAADWREKVSCRRKISSAVKESAIGVVRAAGAVVQNDWKVGLEVEVKPSVNTQVTLAGSHSKLAEFSSEKSQQDKYSFTSHEVSCAYY
;
A
#
# COMPACT_ATOMS: atom_id res chain seq x y z
N MET A 1 55.37 -3.90 38.44
CA MET A 1 53.92 -3.64 38.44
C MET A 1 53.52 -3.02 37.09
N PRO A 2 52.79 -3.73 36.23
CA PRO A 2 51.99 -3.09 35.20
C PRO A 2 50.49 -3.20 35.55
N ARG A 3 49.77 -2.08 35.47
CA ARG A 3 48.32 -2.01 35.66
C ARG A 3 47.63 -2.47 34.38
N PHE A 4 46.83 -3.52 34.46
CA PHE A 4 45.90 -3.91 33.41
C PHE A 4 44.72 -2.93 33.40
N GLY A 5 44.64 -2.09 32.38
CA GLY A 5 43.47 -1.26 32.12
C GLY A 5 42.37 -2.13 31.49
N ALA A 6 41.25 -2.31 32.19
CA ALA A 6 40.07 -2.97 31.66
C ALA A 6 39.37 -2.04 30.66
N PHE A 7 39.44 -2.37 29.38
CA PHE A 7 38.59 -1.76 28.35
C PHE A 7 37.22 -2.45 28.40
N ILE A 8 36.21 -1.75 28.92
CA ILE A 8 34.81 -2.17 28.79
C ILE A 8 34.30 -1.57 27.48
N PRO A 9 33.98 -2.38 26.45
CA PRO A 9 33.37 -1.85 25.24
C PRO A 9 31.93 -1.48 25.59
N LEU A 10 31.61 -0.19 25.50
CA LEU A 10 30.25 0.31 25.58
C LEU A 10 29.51 -0.12 24.29
N SER A 11 28.88 -1.29 24.31
CA SER A 11 27.96 -1.71 23.25
C SER A 11 26.76 -0.78 23.25
N LEU A 12 26.78 0.24 22.39
CA LEU A 12 25.61 0.99 21.99
C LEU A 12 24.63 0.00 21.34
N PHE A 13 23.62 -0.42 22.08
CA PHE A 13 22.41 -1.03 21.51
C PHE A 13 21.72 0.04 20.67
N ILE A 14 22.05 0.08 19.38
CA ILE A 14 21.26 0.79 18.39
C ILE A 14 19.96 0.00 18.29
N PHE A 15 18.90 0.44 18.98
CA PHE A 15 17.55 -0.05 18.73
C PHE A 15 17.17 0.35 17.30
N PRO A 16 17.09 -0.60 16.34
CA PRO A 16 16.59 -0.30 15.02
C PRO A 16 15.07 -0.32 15.13
N GLY A 17 14.46 0.80 15.52
CA GLY A 17 13.02 0.81 15.76
C GLY A 17 12.37 2.13 16.13
N ALA A 18 13.13 3.19 16.42
CA ALA A 18 12.54 4.52 16.46
C ALA A 18 12.49 5.04 15.01
N SER A 19 11.31 4.96 14.38
CA SER A 19 11.06 5.75 13.18
C SER A 19 11.32 7.21 13.54
N SER A 20 12.34 7.83 12.93
CA SER A 20 12.78 9.19 13.28
C SER A 20 11.73 10.28 13.05
N HIS A 21 10.55 9.91 12.55
CA HIS A 21 9.45 10.80 12.17
C HIS A 21 8.22 10.68 13.07
N CYS A 22 8.06 9.58 13.83
CA CYS A 22 6.90 9.39 14.69
C CYS A 22 7.30 9.27 16.15
N HIS A 23 6.47 9.78 17.05
CA HIS A 23 6.68 9.71 18.49
C HIS A 23 5.35 9.55 19.22
N THR A 24 5.41 9.18 20.49
CA THR A 24 4.24 9.18 21.37
C THR A 24 4.01 10.61 21.86
N GLY A 25 2.87 11.20 21.48
CA GLY A 25 2.43 12.51 21.96
C GLY A 25 1.69 12.41 23.29
N THR A 26 1.71 13.51 24.05
CA THR A 26 0.87 13.70 25.24
C THR A 26 -0.61 13.82 24.86
N ALA A 27 -1.52 13.65 25.83
CA ALA A 27 -2.95 13.79 25.56
C ALA A 27 -3.32 15.16 24.96
N GLU A 28 -2.67 16.24 25.42
CA GLU A 28 -2.90 17.60 24.90
C GLU A 28 -2.45 17.76 23.45
N GLU A 29 -1.22 17.36 23.12
CA GLU A 29 -0.70 17.39 21.74
C GLU A 29 -1.56 16.54 20.80
N CYS A 30 -2.02 15.39 21.30
CA CYS A 30 -2.86 14.49 20.55
C CYS A 30 -4.22 15.12 20.22
N GLU A 31 -4.85 15.85 21.15
CA GLU A 31 -6.09 16.58 20.89
C GLU A 31 -5.89 17.79 19.97
N GLU A 32 -4.77 18.51 20.10
CA GLU A 32 -4.42 19.66 19.25
C GLU A 32 -4.31 19.25 17.76
N HIS A 33 -3.60 18.16 17.47
CA HIS A 33 -3.33 17.71 16.11
C HIS A 33 -4.42 16.75 15.60
N THR A 34 -5.40 17.27 14.86
CA THR A 34 -6.58 16.49 14.43
C THR A 34 -6.43 15.75 13.10
N ALA A 35 -5.45 16.12 12.27
CA ALA A 35 -5.24 15.50 10.97
C ALA A 35 -4.64 14.10 11.09
N PHE A 36 -5.11 13.15 10.28
CA PHE A 36 -4.48 11.84 10.15
C PHE A 36 -3.42 11.82 9.05
N VAL A 37 -2.51 10.86 9.14
CA VAL A 37 -1.58 10.60 8.04
C VAL A 37 -2.31 10.29 6.72
N PRO A 38 -1.77 10.69 5.55
CA PRO A 38 -2.39 10.43 4.26
C PRO A 38 -2.61 8.95 3.99
N GLY A 39 -3.80 8.61 3.51
CA GLY A 39 -4.16 7.23 3.17
C GLY A 39 -4.40 6.32 4.38
N HIS A 40 -4.49 6.85 5.61
CA HIS A 40 -4.77 6.05 6.81
C HIS A 40 -5.99 5.14 6.67
N ASN A 41 -7.02 5.60 5.95
CA ASN A 41 -8.26 4.86 5.71
C ASN A 41 -8.21 3.91 4.51
N LEU A 42 -7.12 3.88 3.74
CA LEU A 42 -6.97 2.92 2.64
C LEU A 42 -6.49 1.56 3.16
N ALA A 43 -5.70 1.56 4.23
CA ALA A 43 -5.26 0.34 4.88
C ALA A 43 -6.44 -0.31 5.62
N GLY A 44 -6.81 -1.54 5.24
CA GLY A 44 -7.94 -2.25 5.84
C GLY A 44 -9.29 -2.01 5.17
N GLU A 45 -9.35 -1.19 4.12
CA GLU A 45 -10.52 -1.15 3.23
C GLU A 45 -10.55 -2.42 2.37
N GLY A 46 -11.69 -3.10 2.34
CA GLY A 46 -11.90 -4.31 1.54
C GLY A 46 -11.82 -4.02 0.04
N ILE A 47 -11.26 -4.96 -0.72
CA ILE A 47 -11.13 -4.88 -2.18
C ILE A 47 -11.81 -6.10 -2.80
N ASP A 48 -12.56 -5.87 -3.88
CA ASP A 48 -13.01 -6.93 -4.76
C ASP A 48 -11.92 -7.25 -5.78
N VAL A 49 -11.27 -8.39 -5.64
CA VAL A 49 -10.15 -8.77 -6.54
C VAL A 49 -10.58 -8.89 -8.00
N THR A 50 -11.86 -9.18 -8.29
CA THR A 50 -12.36 -9.37 -9.66
C THR A 50 -12.60 -8.05 -10.37
N THR A 51 -13.05 -7.01 -9.66
CA THR A 51 -13.23 -5.67 -10.23
C THR A 51 -12.01 -4.76 -10.02
N LEU A 52 -11.11 -5.14 -9.10
CA LEU A 52 -10.03 -4.32 -8.53
C LEU A 52 -10.57 -3.05 -7.84
N GLY A 53 -11.86 -3.04 -7.52
CA GLY A 53 -12.56 -1.93 -6.90
C GLY A 53 -12.56 -2.05 -5.37
N ARG A 54 -12.54 -0.89 -4.72
CA ARG A 54 -12.70 -0.78 -3.26
C ARG A 54 -14.17 -0.98 -2.88
N LYS A 55 -14.43 -1.68 -1.77
CA LYS A 55 -15.77 -2.03 -1.32
C LYS A 55 -16.40 -0.98 -0.39
N GLY A 56 -15.63 -0.02 0.15
CA GLY A 56 -16.12 0.89 1.19
C GLY A 56 -16.48 0.19 2.51
N ALA A 57 -16.07 -1.07 2.68
CA ALA A 57 -16.24 -1.84 3.90
C ALA A 57 -14.86 -2.00 4.56
N TYR A 58 -14.77 -1.67 5.84
CA TYR A 58 -13.49 -1.60 6.57
C TYR A 58 -13.38 -2.77 7.54
N LEU A 59 -12.35 -3.59 7.37
CA LEU A 59 -12.06 -4.74 8.24
C LEU A 59 -11.20 -4.36 9.44
N VAL A 60 -10.52 -3.21 9.34
CA VAL A 60 -9.64 -2.66 10.37
C VAL A 60 -10.16 -1.28 10.72
N ASP A 61 -10.35 -1.02 12.01
CA ASP A 61 -10.72 0.32 12.48
C ASP A 61 -9.49 1.24 12.45
N THR A 62 -9.42 2.08 11.42
CA THR A 62 -8.38 3.10 11.25
C THR A 62 -8.80 4.46 11.79
N SER A 63 -9.98 4.58 12.41
CA SER A 63 -10.45 5.81 13.04
C SER A 63 -9.95 5.95 14.47
N HIS A 64 -9.62 4.84 15.13
CA HIS A 64 -9.11 4.84 16.49
C HIS A 64 -7.60 5.12 16.54
N TRP A 65 -7.23 6.18 17.26
CA TRP A 65 -5.85 6.69 17.35
C TRP A 65 -5.36 6.88 18.79
N GLN A 66 -6.27 6.98 19.75
CA GLN A 66 -5.98 7.28 21.15
C GLN A 66 -5.81 5.99 21.97
N ARG A 67 -4.77 5.94 22.79
CA ARG A 67 -4.53 4.86 23.75
C ARG A 67 -5.36 5.10 25.02
N LEU A 68 -5.46 4.08 25.87
CA LEU A 68 -6.25 4.14 27.11
C LEU A 68 -5.76 5.21 28.10
N ASP A 69 -4.48 5.58 28.03
CA ASP A 69 -3.87 6.63 28.85
C ASP A 69 -4.02 8.04 28.23
N GLY A 70 -4.77 8.17 27.14
CA GLY A 70 -5.00 9.41 26.42
C GLY A 70 -3.90 9.79 25.42
N THR A 71 -2.76 9.08 25.42
CA THR A 71 -1.66 9.33 24.49
C THR A 71 -1.96 8.79 23.09
N CYS A 72 -1.18 9.20 22.11
CA CYS A 72 -1.32 8.73 20.72
C CYS A 72 0.04 8.73 20.02
N THR A 73 0.09 8.17 18.81
CA THR A 73 1.28 8.26 17.96
C THR A 73 1.10 9.41 16.96
N LEU A 74 1.99 10.39 17.04
CA LEU A 74 2.05 11.54 16.12
C LEU A 74 3.24 11.37 15.18
N CYS A 75 2.99 11.51 13.89
CA CYS A 75 3.99 11.44 12.83
C CYS A 75 4.16 12.80 12.18
N ARG A 76 5.40 13.26 12.05
CA ARG A 76 5.77 14.48 11.34
C ARG A 76 5.82 14.21 9.85
N ASN A 77 5.04 14.95 9.08
CA ASN A 77 4.98 14.84 7.62
C ASN A 77 5.67 16.02 6.93
N SER A 78 6.91 15.81 6.53
CA SER A 78 7.77 16.77 5.81
C SER A 78 7.23 17.12 4.41
N LEU A 79 6.39 16.26 3.82
CA LEU A 79 5.73 16.54 2.53
C LEU A 79 4.54 17.50 2.68
N LEU A 80 4.06 17.71 3.91
CA LEU A 80 2.99 18.62 4.26
C LEU A 80 3.48 19.60 5.33
N GLU A 81 4.55 20.33 4.99
CA GLU A 81 5.11 21.44 5.81
C GLU A 81 5.56 21.03 7.22
N GLY A 82 5.82 19.73 7.45
CA GLY A 82 6.22 19.22 8.75
C GLY A 82 5.08 19.15 9.76
N GLN A 83 3.81 19.13 9.30
CA GLN A 83 2.65 18.95 10.16
C GLN A 83 2.73 17.65 10.97
N LEU A 84 2.33 17.71 12.24
CA LEU A 84 2.11 16.52 13.07
C LEU A 84 0.73 15.94 12.75
N GLN A 85 0.71 14.64 12.51
CA GLN A 85 -0.47 13.91 12.05
C GLN A 85 -0.65 12.63 12.85
N ARG A 86 -1.90 12.33 13.25
CA ARG A 86 -2.26 11.12 13.99
C ARG A 86 -2.05 9.88 13.14
N LEU A 87 -1.40 8.89 13.74
CA LEU A 87 -1.32 7.54 13.21
C LEU A 87 -2.38 6.67 13.90
N PRO A 88 -3.25 5.95 13.16
CA PRO A 88 -4.18 5.00 13.78
C PRO A 88 -3.44 3.92 14.58
N LEU A 89 -4.05 3.42 15.66
CA LEU A 89 -3.44 2.36 16.48
C LEU A 89 -3.17 1.07 15.70
N ALA A 90 -3.98 0.80 14.68
CA ALA A 90 -3.83 -0.37 13.82
C ALA A 90 -2.67 -0.25 12.80
N ALA A 91 -2.02 0.91 12.72
CA ALA A 91 -0.90 1.17 11.81
C ALA A 91 0.42 1.28 12.60
N ALA A 92 1.49 0.67 12.07
CA ALA A 92 2.80 0.63 12.73
C ALA A 92 3.86 1.50 12.01
N ASP A 93 4.12 1.20 10.73
CA ASP A 93 5.29 1.74 10.01
C ASP A 93 4.91 2.81 8.97
N TRP A 94 4.21 3.87 9.38
CA TRP A 94 4.01 5.01 8.50
C TRP A 94 5.34 5.74 8.29
N ARG A 95 5.71 5.98 7.04
CA ARG A 95 6.93 6.67 6.66
C ARG A 95 6.73 7.43 5.37
N GLU A 96 7.50 8.49 5.20
CA GLU A 96 7.63 9.14 3.91
C GLU A 96 8.53 8.28 3.01
N LYS A 97 8.12 8.08 1.76
CA LYS A 97 8.88 7.39 0.73
C LYS A 97 8.69 8.09 -0.61
N VAL A 98 9.42 9.19 -0.82
CA VAL A 98 9.38 9.91 -2.10
C VAL A 98 10.19 9.15 -3.14
N SER A 99 9.48 8.51 -4.08
CA SER A 99 10.06 7.90 -5.26
C SER A 99 9.20 8.25 -6.47
N CYS A 100 9.55 9.36 -7.12
CA CYS A 100 8.88 9.85 -8.32
C CYS A 100 9.94 10.10 -9.38
N ARG A 101 9.88 9.35 -10.49
CA ARG A 101 10.77 9.56 -11.64
C ARG A 101 9.93 10.07 -12.80
N ARG A 102 10.44 11.06 -13.52
CA ARG A 102 9.83 11.57 -14.76
C ARG A 102 10.06 10.57 -15.91
N LYS A 103 9.51 9.37 -15.76
CA LYS A 103 9.61 8.27 -16.72
C LYS A 103 8.20 7.75 -16.99
N ILE A 104 7.91 7.53 -18.26
CA ILE A 104 6.69 6.86 -18.71
C ILE A 104 7.02 5.38 -18.90
N SER A 105 6.21 4.52 -18.28
CA SER A 105 6.19 3.09 -18.59
C SER A 105 5.19 2.86 -19.71
N SER A 106 5.63 2.26 -20.81
CA SER A 106 4.78 1.99 -21.98
C SER A 106 4.75 0.50 -22.27
N ALA A 107 3.58 -0.04 -22.56
CA ALA A 107 3.44 -1.45 -22.95
C ALA A 107 2.34 -1.63 -24.00
N VAL A 108 2.56 -2.58 -24.90
CA VAL A 108 1.55 -3.06 -25.85
C VAL A 108 0.99 -4.39 -25.34
N LYS A 109 -0.33 -4.56 -25.40
CA LYS A 109 -1.06 -5.79 -25.07
C LYS A 109 -1.80 -6.23 -26.33
N GLU A 110 -1.45 -7.41 -26.82
CA GLU A 110 -2.00 -7.96 -28.07
C GLU A 110 -3.44 -8.52 -27.93
N SER A 111 -4.02 -8.44 -26.74
CA SER A 111 -5.35 -9.00 -26.46
C SER A 111 -5.99 -8.37 -25.23
N ALA A 112 -7.32 -8.46 -25.14
CA ALA A 112 -8.07 -8.10 -23.94
C ALA A 112 -7.56 -8.82 -22.69
N ILE A 113 -7.30 -10.13 -22.78
CA ILE A 113 -6.76 -10.88 -21.63
C ILE A 113 -5.39 -10.36 -21.19
N GLY A 114 -4.57 -9.87 -22.11
CA GLY A 114 -3.31 -9.19 -21.81
C GLY A 114 -3.51 -7.89 -21.03
N VAL A 115 -4.57 -7.12 -21.33
CA VAL A 115 -4.97 -5.93 -20.58
C VAL A 115 -5.41 -6.33 -19.17
N VAL A 116 -6.28 -7.33 -19.04
CA VAL A 116 -6.79 -7.78 -17.72
C VAL A 116 -5.64 -8.30 -16.84
N ARG A 117 -4.72 -9.09 -17.39
CA ARG A 117 -3.54 -9.57 -16.65
C ARG A 117 -2.67 -8.41 -16.15
N ALA A 118 -2.47 -7.39 -17.00
CA ALA A 118 -1.70 -6.21 -16.60
C ALA A 118 -2.41 -5.43 -15.49
N ALA A 119 -3.73 -5.28 -15.56
CA ALA A 119 -4.52 -4.67 -14.50
C ALA A 119 -4.42 -5.45 -13.18
N GLY A 120 -4.52 -6.79 -13.22
CA GLY A 120 -4.42 -7.65 -12.04
C GLY A 120 -3.04 -7.66 -11.38
N ALA A 121 -1.98 -7.26 -12.08
CA ALA A 121 -0.61 -7.24 -11.56
C ALA A 121 -0.38 -6.19 -10.45
N VAL A 122 -1.33 -5.28 -10.21
CA VAL A 122 -1.30 -4.36 -9.06
C VAL A 122 -1.45 -5.08 -7.72
N VAL A 123 -2.01 -6.30 -7.71
CA VAL A 123 -2.11 -7.15 -6.53
C VAL A 123 -0.78 -7.88 -6.35
N GLN A 124 0.02 -7.44 -5.38
CA GLN A 124 1.41 -7.89 -5.22
C GLN A 124 1.56 -9.16 -4.35
N ASN A 125 0.56 -9.49 -3.53
CA ASN A 125 0.57 -10.69 -2.71
C ASN A 125 -0.08 -11.88 -3.45
N ASP A 126 0.12 -13.08 -2.90
CA ASP A 126 -0.67 -14.24 -3.34
C ASP A 126 -2.05 -14.23 -2.66
N TRP A 127 -2.97 -13.47 -3.26
CA TRP A 127 -4.34 -13.32 -2.77
C TRP A 127 -5.14 -14.64 -2.78
N LYS A 128 -4.64 -15.70 -3.41
CA LYS A 128 -5.33 -17.00 -3.50
C LYS A 128 -5.03 -17.91 -2.31
N VAL A 129 -4.05 -17.58 -1.47
CA VAL A 129 -3.68 -18.40 -0.31
C VAL A 129 -4.89 -18.60 0.59
N GLY A 130 -5.19 -19.86 0.92
CA GLY A 130 -6.32 -20.24 1.77
C GLY A 130 -7.69 -20.19 1.08
N LEU A 131 -7.73 -19.93 -0.23
CA LEU A 131 -8.96 -19.93 -1.03
C LEU A 131 -8.94 -21.09 -2.03
N GLU A 132 -10.08 -21.75 -2.21
CA GLU A 132 -10.27 -22.78 -3.24
C GLU A 132 -10.52 -22.14 -4.62
N VAL A 133 -9.48 -21.53 -5.18
CA VAL A 133 -9.53 -20.87 -6.48
C VAL A 133 -9.06 -21.84 -7.57
N GLU A 134 -9.82 -22.92 -7.78
CA GLU A 134 -9.54 -23.87 -8.87
C GLU A 134 -9.95 -23.28 -10.21
N VAL A 135 -8.97 -22.75 -10.95
CA VAL A 135 -9.14 -22.53 -12.39
C VAL A 135 -8.81 -23.83 -13.08
N LYS A 136 -9.80 -24.51 -13.64
CA LYS A 136 -9.59 -25.69 -14.52
C LYS A 136 -9.60 -25.20 -15.97
N PRO A 137 -8.46 -24.71 -16.51
CA PRO A 137 -8.43 -24.33 -17.91
C PRO A 137 -8.65 -25.57 -18.76
N SER A 138 -9.60 -25.50 -19.69
CA SER A 138 -9.59 -26.41 -20.83
C SER A 138 -8.34 -26.13 -21.68
N VAL A 139 -7.85 -27.12 -22.41
CA VAL A 139 -6.62 -27.03 -23.21
C VAL A 139 -6.63 -25.75 -24.06
N ASN A 140 -5.58 -24.92 -23.93
CA ASN A 140 -5.37 -23.62 -24.60
C ASN A 140 -6.22 -22.41 -24.12
N THR A 141 -6.88 -22.45 -22.96
CA THR A 141 -7.57 -21.26 -22.40
C THR A 141 -6.70 -20.50 -21.40
N GLN A 142 -6.49 -19.19 -21.63
CA GLN A 142 -5.88 -18.29 -20.65
C GLN A 142 -6.99 -17.65 -19.81
N VAL A 143 -7.01 -17.92 -18.51
CA VAL A 143 -7.99 -17.37 -17.58
C VAL A 143 -7.28 -16.51 -16.54
N THR A 144 -7.83 -15.33 -16.25
CA THR A 144 -7.40 -14.48 -15.13
C THR A 144 -8.64 -14.06 -14.35
N LEU A 145 -8.59 -14.22 -13.02
CA LEU A 145 -9.69 -13.84 -12.13
C LEU A 145 -9.50 -12.43 -11.58
N ALA A 146 -8.26 -12.06 -11.24
CA ALA A 146 -7.95 -10.71 -10.82
C ALA A 146 -8.23 -9.73 -11.98
N GLY A 147 -9.10 -8.75 -11.74
CA GLY A 147 -9.52 -7.75 -12.72
C GLY A 147 -10.50 -8.22 -13.79
N SER A 148 -11.03 -9.44 -13.75
CA SER A 148 -11.94 -10.00 -14.78
C SER A 148 -13.20 -9.16 -15.04
N HIS A 149 -13.67 -8.42 -14.03
CA HIS A 149 -14.82 -7.52 -14.08
C HIS A 149 -14.42 -6.05 -13.88
N SER A 150 -13.14 -5.72 -14.09
CA SER A 150 -12.67 -4.33 -14.04
C SER A 150 -13.16 -3.53 -15.26
N LYS A 151 -13.19 -2.19 -15.14
CA LYS A 151 -13.50 -1.31 -16.29
C LYS A 151 -12.55 -1.52 -17.48
N LEU A 152 -11.29 -1.89 -17.21
CA LEU A 152 -10.33 -2.22 -18.26
C LEU A 152 -10.66 -3.55 -18.96
N ALA A 153 -11.20 -4.53 -18.21
CA ALA A 153 -11.69 -5.77 -18.79
C ALA A 153 -12.91 -5.54 -19.66
N GLU A 154 -13.89 -4.77 -19.18
CA GLU A 154 -15.08 -4.36 -19.95
C GLU A 154 -14.66 -3.66 -21.24
N PHE A 155 -13.89 -2.57 -21.14
CA PHE A 155 -13.40 -1.81 -22.30
C PHE A 155 -12.65 -2.68 -23.32
N SER A 156 -11.70 -3.50 -22.87
CA SER A 156 -10.88 -4.30 -23.78
C SER A 156 -11.66 -5.46 -24.38
N SER A 157 -12.61 -6.04 -23.65
CA SER A 157 -13.52 -7.07 -24.15
C SER A 157 -14.46 -6.50 -25.20
N GLU A 158 -15.11 -5.37 -24.92
CA GLU A 158 -16.00 -4.68 -25.86
C GLU A 158 -15.29 -4.35 -27.17
N LYS A 159 -14.07 -3.81 -27.10
CA LYS A 159 -13.28 -3.52 -28.30
C LYS A 159 -12.93 -4.79 -29.08
N SER A 160 -12.51 -5.83 -28.38
CA SER A 160 -12.14 -7.11 -29.02
C SER A 160 -13.32 -7.84 -29.68
N GLN A 161 -14.57 -7.52 -29.29
CA GLN A 161 -15.77 -8.03 -29.95
C GLN A 161 -16.13 -7.26 -31.22
N GLN A 162 -15.65 -6.01 -31.37
CA GLN A 162 -15.94 -5.14 -32.50
C GLN A 162 -14.98 -5.41 -33.67
N ASP A 163 -13.69 -5.57 -33.39
CA ASP A 163 -12.65 -5.84 -34.39
C ASP A 163 -11.40 -6.42 -33.72
N LYS A 164 -10.35 -6.65 -34.50
CA LYS A 164 -9.01 -6.97 -34.02
C LYS A 164 -8.32 -5.72 -33.49
N TYR A 165 -8.16 -5.64 -32.17
CA TYR A 165 -7.45 -4.56 -31.49
C TYR A 165 -6.15 -5.04 -30.84
N SER A 166 -5.15 -4.16 -30.85
CA SER A 166 -4.07 -4.15 -29.86
C SER A 166 -4.24 -2.94 -28.96
N PHE A 167 -3.75 -3.04 -27.72
CA PHE A 167 -3.94 -2.03 -26.69
C PHE A 167 -2.59 -1.49 -26.24
N THR A 168 -2.47 -0.16 -26.13
CA THR A 168 -1.27 0.49 -25.60
C THR A 168 -1.60 1.13 -24.26
N SER A 169 -0.76 0.89 -23.25
CA SER A 169 -0.85 1.51 -21.93
C SER A 169 0.35 2.42 -21.68
N HIS A 170 0.10 3.60 -21.11
CA HIS A 170 1.12 4.51 -20.63
C HIS A 170 0.87 4.81 -19.15
N GLU A 171 1.88 4.62 -18.31
CA GLU A 171 1.77 4.79 -16.86
C GLU A 171 2.89 5.70 -16.32
N VAL A 172 2.51 6.59 -15.41
CA VAL A 172 3.42 7.37 -14.57
C VAL A 172 3.06 7.06 -13.12
N SER A 173 4.05 6.69 -12.31
CA SER A 173 3.86 6.30 -10.92
C SER A 173 4.84 7.04 -10.01
N CYS A 174 4.32 7.53 -8.89
CA CYS A 174 5.08 8.22 -7.85
C CYS A 174 4.61 7.67 -6.50
N ALA A 175 5.56 7.15 -5.72
CA ALA A 175 5.33 6.79 -4.33
C ALA A 175 5.68 7.99 -3.43
N TYR A 176 4.91 8.16 -2.36
CA TYR A 176 5.09 9.23 -1.38
C TYR A 176 5.14 8.72 0.07
N TYR A 177 4.50 7.58 0.34
CA TYR A 177 4.38 6.95 1.66
C TYR A 177 4.63 5.44 1.51
#